data_AF-A0A1L7NNQ2-F1
#
_entry.id   AF-A0A1L7NNQ2-F1
#
_cell.length_a   1.000
_cell.length_b   1.000
_cell.length_c   1.000
_cell.angle_alpha   90.00
_cell.angle_beta   90.00
_cell.angle_gamma   90.00
#
_symmetry.space_group_name_H-M   'P 1'
#
loop_
_entity.id
_entity.type
_entity.pdbx_description
1 polymer ?
#
loop_
_entity_poly.entity_id
_entity_poly.type
_entity_poly.pdbx_seq_one_letter_code
_entity_poly.pdbx_strand_id
1 'polypeptide(L)'
;MEINRKTSSDTDTNLKALLDVFAQNNFQTVIFFASPTVGGSDHDGPDTNWPLMAALVQTLQGNYDIYDGLFLTAKRYPRYMEVKSLLDAAVAVSNGSVHYAPAPLPFTAGKTEEDALAMMLSVQTKVFDQDSRADYFRLLSRVTEKQLAEMNY
;
A
#
# COMPACT_ATOMS: atom_id res chain seq x y z
N MET A 1 -13.27 -13.28 -13.75
CA MET A 1 -12.61 -12.14 -13.10
C MET A 1 -13.30 -11.98 -11.77
N GLU A 2 -12.56 -12.20 -10.69
CA GLU A 2 -13.03 -12.04 -9.32
C GLU A 2 -12.33 -10.82 -8.70
N ILE A 3 -13.03 -10.14 -7.79
CA ILE A 3 -12.49 -9.03 -6.99
C ILE A 3 -12.62 -9.49 -5.54
N ASN A 4 -11.51 -9.50 -4.81
CA ASN A 4 -11.50 -9.91 -3.41
C ASN A 4 -10.94 -8.77 -2.57
N ARG A 5 -11.74 -8.18 -1.69
CA ARG A 5 -11.19 -7.28 -0.68
C ARG A 5 -10.64 -8.06 0.51
N LYS A 6 -9.38 -7.83 0.84
CA LYS A 6 -8.74 -8.37 2.04
C LYS A 6 -9.15 -7.49 3.24
N THR A 7 -10.15 -7.94 3.99
CA THR A 7 -10.72 -7.18 5.11
C THR A 7 -10.07 -7.50 6.46
N SER A 8 -8.80 -7.95 6.50
CA SER A 8 -8.17 -8.22 7.78
C SER A 8 -8.10 -6.93 8.59
N SER A 9 -8.64 -6.96 9.81
CA SER A 9 -8.59 -5.83 10.75
C SER A 9 -7.27 -5.79 11.54
N ASP A 10 -6.32 -6.65 11.19
CA ASP A 10 -4.97 -6.61 11.74
C ASP A 10 -3.94 -6.34 10.62
N THR A 11 -3.05 -5.40 10.92
CA THR A 11 -1.98 -4.93 10.02
C THR A 11 -0.99 -6.04 9.66
N ASP A 12 -0.75 -6.98 10.57
CA ASP A 12 0.31 -8.00 10.46
C ASP A 12 -0.07 -9.07 9.42
N THR A 13 -1.33 -9.51 9.41
CA THR A 13 -1.91 -10.45 8.42
C THR A 13 -1.90 -9.83 7.03
N ASN A 14 -2.25 -8.55 6.96
CA ASN A 14 -2.27 -7.76 5.74
C ASN A 14 -0.87 -7.60 5.14
N LEU A 15 0.12 -7.27 5.97
CA LEU A 15 1.53 -7.25 5.60
C LEU A 15 2.00 -8.63 5.10
N LYS A 16 1.73 -9.68 5.88
CA LYS A 16 2.15 -11.04 5.55
C LYS A 16 1.58 -11.51 4.21
N ALA A 17 0.28 -11.29 3.98
CA ALA A 17 -0.37 -11.69 2.74
C ALA A 17 0.27 -11.01 1.51
N LEU A 18 0.64 -9.73 1.61
CA LEU A 18 1.28 -9.02 0.50
C LEU A 18 2.76 -9.41 0.33
N LEU A 19 3.47 -9.72 1.42
CA LEU A 19 4.81 -10.29 1.34
C LEU A 19 4.79 -11.69 0.70
N ASP A 20 3.80 -12.52 1.00
CA ASP A 20 3.63 -13.83 0.39
C ASP A 20 3.38 -13.72 -1.12
N VAL A 21 2.61 -12.71 -1.57
CA VAL A 21 2.43 -12.39 -3.01
C VAL A 21 3.77 -12.12 -3.68
N PHE A 22 4.64 -11.32 -3.07
CA PHE A 22 5.97 -11.03 -3.61
C PHE A 22 6.89 -12.26 -3.57
N ALA A 23 6.89 -13.01 -2.47
CA ALA A 23 7.73 -14.21 -2.31
C ALA A 23 7.37 -15.30 -3.34
N GLN A 24 6.10 -15.42 -3.70
CA GLN A 24 5.62 -16.39 -4.69
C GLN A 24 5.69 -15.86 -6.13
N ASN A 25 5.93 -14.56 -6.30
CA ASN A 25 5.89 -13.88 -7.60
C ASN A 25 4.61 -14.18 -8.41
N ASN A 26 3.48 -14.34 -7.71
CA ASN A 26 2.19 -14.73 -8.30
C ASN A 26 1.29 -13.52 -8.58
N PHE A 27 1.84 -12.52 -9.25
CA PHE A 27 1.12 -11.31 -9.62
C PHE A 27 1.52 -10.84 -11.01
N GLN A 28 0.57 -10.25 -11.71
CA GLN A 28 0.82 -9.54 -12.97
C GLN A 28 1.24 -8.11 -12.69
N THR A 29 0.54 -7.44 -11.77
CA THR A 29 0.77 -6.04 -11.42
C THR A 29 0.49 -5.81 -9.94
N VAL A 30 1.28 -4.99 -9.25
CA VAL A 30 0.93 -4.42 -7.95
C VAL A 30 0.97 -2.90 -8.03
N ILE A 31 -0.02 -2.22 -7.46
CA ILE A 31 -0.08 -0.77 -7.39
C ILE A 31 -0.20 -0.33 -5.94
N PHE A 32 0.70 0.52 -5.49
CA PHE A 32 0.66 1.12 -4.16
C PHE A 32 -0.03 2.49 -4.16
N PHE A 33 -0.76 2.77 -3.09
CA PHE A 33 -1.46 4.03 -2.88
C PHE A 33 -1.20 4.54 -1.46
N ALA A 34 -1.18 5.86 -1.30
CA ALA A 34 -1.27 6.51 -0.01
C ALA A 34 -2.67 7.10 0.19
N SER A 35 -3.21 7.01 1.39
CA SER A 35 -4.45 7.70 1.74
C SER A 35 -4.23 9.20 1.97
N PRO A 36 -5.28 10.03 1.99
CA PRO A 36 -5.19 11.39 2.47
C PRO A 36 -4.85 11.43 3.97
N THR A 37 -4.42 12.58 4.46
CA THR A 37 -4.14 12.81 5.89
C THR A 37 -5.38 13.16 6.72
N VAL A 38 -6.52 13.41 6.08
CA VAL A 38 -7.79 13.84 6.68
C VAL A 38 -8.97 13.31 5.87
N GLY A 39 -10.18 13.30 6.47
CA GLY A 39 -11.42 13.01 5.74
C GLY A 39 -11.76 11.53 5.58
N GLY A 40 -11.08 10.64 6.32
CA GLY A 40 -11.48 9.24 6.45
C GLY A 40 -12.53 9.03 7.55
N SER A 41 -12.91 7.77 7.74
CA SER A 41 -13.86 7.29 8.73
C SER A 41 -13.24 6.20 9.61
N ASP A 42 -13.97 5.72 10.62
CA ASP A 42 -13.51 4.60 11.46
C ASP A 42 -13.25 3.31 10.65
N HIS A 43 -13.91 3.15 9.48
CA HIS A 43 -13.66 2.04 8.55
C HIS A 43 -12.28 2.12 7.88
N ASP A 44 -11.70 3.32 7.84
CA ASP A 44 -10.39 3.59 7.26
C ASP A 44 -9.26 3.48 8.30
N GLY A 45 -9.57 3.02 9.51
CA GLY A 45 -8.64 3.01 10.64
C GLY A 45 -8.55 4.37 11.34
N PRO A 46 -7.82 4.43 12.47
CA PRO A 46 -7.79 5.63 13.29
C PRO A 46 -6.99 6.75 12.60
N ASP A 47 -7.52 7.97 12.67
CA ASP A 47 -6.91 9.20 12.13
C ASP A 47 -5.46 9.43 12.61
N THR A 48 -5.14 8.94 13.80
CA THR A 48 -3.79 8.94 14.37
C THR A 48 -2.79 8.13 13.54
N ASN A 49 -3.22 7.27 12.60
CA ASN A 49 -2.36 6.48 11.72
C ASN A 49 -2.25 7.03 10.28
N TRP A 50 -3.13 7.95 9.85
CA TRP A 50 -3.10 8.45 8.48
C TRP A 50 -1.86 9.35 8.21
N PRO A 51 -1.23 9.26 7.02
CA PRO A 51 -1.61 8.44 5.86
C PRO A 51 -1.42 6.94 6.01
N LEU A 52 -2.30 6.17 5.38
CA LEU A 52 -2.20 4.72 5.26
C LEU A 52 -1.70 4.35 3.87
N MET A 53 -0.96 3.25 3.81
CA MET A 53 -0.69 2.55 2.58
C MET A 53 -1.90 1.69 2.21
N ALA A 54 -2.24 1.63 0.93
CA ALA A 54 -3.15 0.65 0.36
C ALA A 54 -2.47 0.02 -0.86
N ALA A 55 -2.95 -1.15 -1.28
CA ALA A 55 -2.42 -1.84 -2.45
C ALA A 55 -3.54 -2.50 -3.27
N LEU A 56 -3.34 -2.51 -4.59
CA LEU A 56 -4.11 -3.33 -5.52
C LEU A 56 -3.17 -4.36 -6.13
N VAL A 57 -3.52 -5.63 -6.04
CA VAL A 57 -2.78 -6.72 -6.68
C VAL A 57 -3.64 -7.30 -7.79
N GLN A 58 -3.10 -7.35 -9.00
CA GLN A 58 -3.66 -8.12 -10.10
C GLN A 58 -2.93 -9.47 -10.15
N THR A 59 -3.66 -10.58 -9.99
CA THR A 59 -3.07 -11.92 -10.04
C THR A 59 -2.75 -12.34 -11.48
N LEU A 60 -1.94 -13.39 -11.65
CA LEU A 60 -1.65 -13.96 -12.98
C LEU A 60 -2.90 -14.51 -13.70
N GLN A 61 -3.98 -14.79 -12.96
CA GLN A 61 -5.26 -15.24 -13.50
C GLN A 61 -6.19 -14.08 -13.88
N GLY A 62 -5.76 -12.83 -13.68
CA GLY A 62 -6.53 -11.63 -13.97
C GLY A 62 -7.60 -11.30 -12.92
N ASN A 63 -7.48 -11.85 -11.70
CA ASN A 63 -8.29 -11.46 -10.55
C ASN A 63 -7.64 -10.26 -9.84
N TYR A 64 -8.41 -9.57 -9.01
CA TYR A 64 -7.93 -8.43 -8.23
C TYR A 64 -8.08 -8.67 -6.73
N ASP A 65 -7.00 -8.46 -5.98
CA ASP A 65 -7.01 -8.42 -4.52
C ASP A 65 -6.81 -6.96 -4.06
N ILE A 66 -7.76 -6.44 -3.29
CA ILE A 66 -7.73 -5.07 -2.74
C ILE A 66 -7.27 -5.14 -1.28
N TYR A 67 -6.25 -4.37 -0.95
CA TYR A 67 -5.74 -4.17 0.41
C TYR A 67 -5.93 -2.69 0.78
N ASP A 68 -7.01 -2.37 1.48
CA ASP A 68 -7.35 -1.02 1.94
C ASP A 68 -7.87 -1.03 3.39
N GLY A 69 -8.31 0.13 3.90
CA GLY A 69 -8.73 0.28 5.29
C GLY A 69 -7.54 0.26 6.26
N LEU A 70 -7.66 -0.46 7.38
CA LEU A 70 -6.58 -0.58 8.38
C LEU A 70 -5.45 -1.50 7.87
N PHE A 71 -4.57 -0.93 7.05
CA PHE A 71 -3.44 -1.62 6.47
C PHE A 71 -2.13 -1.22 7.16
N LEU A 72 -1.24 -0.51 6.47
CA LEU A 72 0.08 -0.12 6.97
C LEU A 72 0.22 1.39 7.11
N THR A 73 1.07 1.83 8.04
CA THR A 73 1.39 3.26 8.24
C THR A 73 2.88 3.46 8.49
N ALA A 74 3.45 4.51 7.89
CA ALA A 74 4.84 4.93 8.12
C ALA A 74 4.96 6.04 9.17
N LYS A 75 3.88 6.35 9.91
CA LYS A 75 3.81 7.54 10.78
C LYS A 75 4.59 7.41 12.08
N ARG A 76 4.79 6.20 12.60
CA ARG A 76 5.54 5.95 13.84
C ARG A 76 6.32 4.65 13.81
N TYR A 77 7.43 4.58 14.55
CA TYR A 77 8.07 3.32 14.90
C TYR A 77 7.18 2.53 15.90
N PRO A 78 7.16 1.18 15.86
CA PRO A 78 7.86 0.27 14.94
C PRO A 78 7.16 0.05 13.60
N ARG A 79 5.97 0.62 13.36
CA ARG A 79 5.15 0.38 12.15
C ARG A 79 5.84 0.79 10.85
N TYR A 80 6.77 1.74 10.89
CA TYR A 80 7.68 2.02 9.78
C TYR A 80 8.45 0.77 9.29
N MET A 81 8.86 -0.13 10.18
CA MET A 81 9.63 -1.32 9.79
C MET A 81 8.81 -2.28 8.92
N GLU A 82 7.49 -2.31 9.11
CA GLU A 82 6.57 -3.12 8.30
C GLU A 82 6.47 -2.55 6.89
N VAL A 83 6.27 -1.23 6.78
CA VAL A 83 6.32 -0.52 5.50
C VAL A 83 7.66 -0.74 4.82
N LYS A 84 8.77 -0.56 5.55
CA LYS A 84 10.12 -0.76 5.02
C LYS A 84 10.30 -2.16 4.44
N SER A 85 9.89 -3.19 5.19
CA SER A 85 10.02 -4.60 4.79
C SER A 85 9.22 -4.88 3.52
N LEU A 86 8.02 -4.30 3.41
CA LEU A 86 7.19 -4.42 2.22
C LEU A 86 7.82 -3.73 1.00
N LEU A 87 8.33 -2.50 1.17
CA LEU A 87 8.99 -1.77 0.09
C LEU A 87 10.29 -2.45 -0.36
N ASP A 88 11.06 -3.04 0.58
CA ASP A 88 12.26 -3.82 0.26
C ASP A 88 11.90 -5.04 -0.62
N ALA A 89 10.86 -5.80 -0.23
CA ALA A 89 10.38 -6.93 -1.01
C ALA A 89 9.88 -6.51 -2.40
N ALA A 90 9.13 -5.41 -2.47
CA ALA A 90 8.59 -4.87 -3.72
C ALA A 90 9.69 -4.43 -4.70
N VAL A 91 10.73 -3.74 -4.22
CA VAL A 91 11.89 -3.36 -5.06
C VAL A 91 12.59 -4.60 -5.60
N ALA A 92 12.75 -5.65 -4.78
CA ALA A 92 13.44 -6.88 -5.18
C ALA A 92 12.73 -7.63 -6.32
N VAL A 93 11.40 -7.50 -6.43
CA VAL A 93 10.59 -8.20 -7.45
C VAL A 93 10.04 -7.28 -8.54
N SER A 94 10.28 -5.96 -8.44
CA SER A 94 9.55 -4.97 -9.23
C SER A 94 9.59 -5.27 -10.72
N ASN A 95 10.76 -5.41 -11.34
CA ASN A 95 10.94 -5.68 -12.78
C ASN A 95 9.93 -4.97 -13.73
N GLY A 96 9.42 -3.79 -13.36
CA GLY A 96 8.39 -3.04 -14.07
C GLY A 96 6.92 -3.43 -13.81
N SER A 97 6.63 -4.44 -13.00
CA SER A 97 5.28 -4.90 -12.61
C SER A 97 4.78 -4.32 -11.28
N VAL A 98 5.63 -3.62 -10.52
CA VAL A 98 5.20 -2.88 -9.32
C VAL A 98 5.15 -1.39 -9.65
N HIS A 99 4.06 -0.75 -9.23
CA HIS A 99 3.76 0.64 -9.51
C HIS A 99 3.29 1.36 -8.24
N TYR A 100 3.20 2.69 -8.30
CA TYR A 100 2.57 3.50 -7.28
C TYR A 100 1.79 4.68 -7.89
N ALA A 101 0.76 5.14 -7.20
CA ALA A 101 0.08 6.40 -7.52
C ALA A 101 0.88 7.58 -6.93
N PRO A 102 1.25 8.60 -7.74
CA PRO A 102 2.07 9.73 -7.27
C PRO A 102 1.28 10.76 -6.46
N ALA A 103 -0.03 10.56 -6.28
CA ALA A 103 -0.90 11.39 -5.48
C ALA A 103 -1.77 10.51 -4.57
N PRO A 104 -2.21 11.03 -3.40
CA PRO A 104 -3.08 10.27 -2.51
C PRO A 104 -4.39 9.86 -3.20
N LEU A 105 -4.79 8.60 -2.98
CA LEU A 105 -6.08 8.08 -3.43
C LEU A 105 -7.11 8.31 -2.32
N PRO A 106 -8.32 8.82 -2.61
CA PRO A 106 -9.40 8.88 -1.63
C PRO A 106 -9.66 7.53 -0.98
N PHE A 107 -10.14 7.55 0.26
CA PHE A 107 -10.47 6.35 1.02
C PHE A 107 -11.50 5.47 0.29
N THR A 108 -11.19 4.18 0.17
CA THR A 108 -12.00 3.19 -0.56
C THR A 108 -12.67 2.14 0.35
N ALA A 109 -12.30 2.06 1.63
CA ALA A 109 -12.77 1.00 2.52
C ALA A 109 -14.30 0.99 2.69
N GLY A 110 -14.93 2.17 2.65
CA GLY A 110 -16.39 2.33 2.71
C GLY A 110 -17.14 2.11 1.38
N LYS A 111 -16.46 1.74 0.29
CA LYS A 111 -17.06 1.51 -1.04
C LYS A 111 -17.30 0.03 -1.30
N THR A 112 -18.09 -0.32 -2.32
CA THR A 112 -18.13 -1.72 -2.81
C THR A 112 -16.78 -2.10 -3.42
N GLU A 113 -16.57 -3.39 -3.63
CA GLU A 113 -15.33 -3.92 -4.22
C GLU A 113 -15.13 -3.40 -5.64
N GLU A 114 -16.19 -3.34 -6.43
CA GLU A 114 -16.20 -2.82 -7.80
C GLU A 114 -15.87 -1.33 -7.85
N ASP A 115 -16.49 -0.53 -6.97
CA ASP A 115 -16.28 0.92 -6.93
C ASP A 115 -14.85 1.26 -6.48
N ALA A 116 -14.30 0.51 -5.52
CA ALA A 116 -12.92 0.67 -5.09
C ALA A 116 -11.94 0.27 -6.20
N LEU A 117 -12.18 -0.86 -6.88
CA LEU A 117 -11.34 -1.29 -8.00
C LEU A 117 -11.34 -0.24 -9.12
N ALA A 118 -12.52 0.23 -9.52
CA ALA A 118 -12.66 1.25 -10.57
C ALA A 118 -11.90 2.54 -10.18
N MET A 119 -12.00 2.96 -8.92
CA MET A 119 -11.27 4.12 -8.41
C MET A 119 -9.75 3.91 -8.42
N MET A 120 -9.26 2.77 -7.93
CA MET A 120 -7.82 2.43 -7.90
C MET A 120 -7.22 2.33 -9.31
N LEU A 121 -7.96 1.81 -10.29
CA LEU A 121 -7.51 1.72 -11.69
C LEU A 121 -7.63 3.03 -12.47
N SER A 122 -8.41 4.01 -11.98
CA SER A 122 -8.63 5.28 -12.67
C SER A 122 -7.47 6.28 -12.57
N VAL A 123 -6.52 6.04 -11.66
CA VAL A 123 -5.44 6.99 -11.40
C VAL A 123 -4.21 6.70 -12.24
N GLN A 124 -3.45 7.75 -12.54
CA GLN A 124 -2.13 7.60 -13.15
C GLN A 124 -1.17 6.92 -12.16
N THR A 125 -0.32 6.04 -12.68
CA THR A 125 0.70 5.34 -11.89
C THR A 125 2.08 5.53 -12.50
N LYS A 126 3.10 5.32 -11.67
CA LYS A 126 4.51 5.28 -12.06
C LYS A 126 5.10 3.94 -11.63
N VAL A 127 6.11 3.46 -12.33
CA VAL A 127 6.87 2.28 -11.90
C VAL A 127 7.47 2.57 -10.52
N PHE A 128 7.39 1.58 -9.64
CA PHE A 128 7.98 1.60 -8.31
C PHE A 128 9.25 0.76 -8.33
N ASP A 129 10.39 1.36 -8.01
CA ASP A 129 11.71 0.76 -8.01
C ASP A 129 12.58 1.45 -6.95
N GLN A 130 13.89 1.14 -6.95
CA GLN A 130 14.81 1.71 -5.98
C GLN A 130 14.90 3.24 -6.06
N ASP A 131 14.76 3.82 -7.26
CA ASP A 131 14.91 5.27 -7.49
C ASP A 131 13.64 6.03 -7.11
N SER A 132 12.48 5.47 -7.41
CA SER A 132 11.17 6.07 -7.14
C SER A 132 10.63 5.78 -5.73
N ARG A 133 11.26 4.86 -4.98
CA ARG A 133 10.89 4.53 -3.60
C ARG A 133 10.75 5.75 -2.70
N ALA A 134 11.72 6.67 -2.77
CA ALA A 134 11.72 7.86 -1.93
C ALA A 134 10.56 8.80 -2.27
N ASP A 135 10.09 8.83 -3.52
CA ASP A 135 8.95 9.64 -3.94
C ASP A 135 7.64 9.09 -3.38
N TYR A 136 7.44 7.78 -3.48
CA TYR A 136 6.28 7.12 -2.87
C TYR A 136 6.29 7.29 -1.35
N PHE A 137 7.44 7.09 -0.69
CA PHE A 137 7.53 7.18 0.76
C PHE A 137 7.15 8.57 1.31
N ARG A 138 7.44 9.65 0.58
CA ARG A 138 7.02 11.02 0.94
C ARG A 138 5.50 11.20 1.01
N LEU A 139 4.73 10.33 0.34
CA LEU A 139 3.26 10.35 0.46
C LEU A 139 2.79 9.76 1.79
N LEU A 140 3.59 8.86 2.40
CA LEU A 140 3.25 8.17 3.65
C LEU A 140 3.79 8.87 4.89
N SER A 141 4.90 9.62 4.76
CA SER A 141 5.57 10.25 5.89
C SER A 141 6.12 11.64 5.57
N ARG A 142 6.07 12.52 6.57
CA ARG A 142 6.67 13.86 6.52
C ARG A 142 8.19 13.86 6.77
N VAL A 143 8.73 12.74 7.24
CA VAL A 143 10.16 12.52 7.45
C VAL A 143 10.65 11.43 6.50
N THR A 144 11.93 11.45 6.19
CA THR A 144 12.56 10.45 5.31
C THR A 144 12.73 9.10 6.03
N GLU A 145 12.89 8.03 5.25
CA GLU A 145 13.25 6.70 5.78
C GLU A 145 14.52 6.75 6.64
N LYS A 146 15.52 7.52 6.20
CA LYS A 146 16.77 7.74 6.93
C LYS A 146 16.52 8.37 8.30
N GLN A 147 15.70 9.43 8.36
CA GLN A 147 15.36 10.08 9.63
C GLN A 147 14.61 9.15 10.58
N LEU A 148 13.69 8.32 10.07
CA LEU A 148 13.00 7.33 10.91
C LEU A 148 13.93 6.25 11.44
N ALA A 149 14.90 5.80 10.63
CA ALA A 149 15.93 4.87 11.08
C ALA A 149 16.84 5.48 12.16
N GLU A 150 17.15 6.77 12.06
CA GLU A 150 17.98 7.53 13.02
C GLU A 150 17.24 7.95 14.29
N MET A 151 15.90 8.04 14.26
CA MET A 151 15.06 8.32 15.43
C MET A 151 15.00 7.15 16.43
N ASN A 152 15.57 5.99 16.07
CA ASN A 152 15.76 4.86 16.96
C ASN A 152 17.06 4.98 17.76
N TYR A 153 16.92 5.35 19.04
CA TYR A 153 17.83 4.91 20.10
C TYR A 153 17.73 3.39 20.29
#